data_AF-A0A5C5ZR29-F1
#
_entry.id   AF-A0A5C5ZR29-F1
#
_cell.length_a   1.000
_cell.length_b   1.000
_cell.length_c   1.000
_cell.angle_alpha   90.00
_cell.angle_beta   90.00
_cell.angle_gamma   90.00
#
_symmetry.space_group_name_H-M   'P 1'
#
loop_
_entity.id
_entity.type
_entity.pdbx_description
1 polymer ?
#
loop_
_entity_poly.entity_id
_entity_poly.type
_entity_poly.pdbx_seq_one_letter_code
_entity_poly.pdbx_strand_id
1 'polypeptide(L)'
;MAYYTNLFSPETYEAFSQSDRSVSGFRTTQHKTAKRLKPGDKLICYMTKLSRWIGVLEVESDCYTDDSPVFYGENDPFEVRFRVRPTVWLTKEKCVPIHDDAVWQSLSFTKNTSKQEGGWTGKVRRSLNHLDDEDGEFLEQLLSSQADGGTDYAVDDAEFRKLVSSRIRRADKVVAVTVPEDEDEPSTDDAIRPSYGIQASLAECGERMGFKVWLPRNDRGAVLQKWSPDTDSLIEVLPLNYDDTTLRTIENIDVIWLKGRSIVRAFEVEHTTAVYSGILRMADLLALQPNMDIRLHIVAPESRKQKVFTEIQRPVFSLLERAPLSESCSFISYDAVEELLQMKHLGHLSDSVLEEYSEYAE
;
A
#
# COMPACT_ATOMS: atom_id res chain seq x y z
N MET A 1 7.88 10.26 -34.57
CA MET A 1 7.27 9.18 -33.78
C MET A 1 8.04 9.15 -32.48
N ALA A 2 7.39 9.48 -31.39
CA ALA A 2 8.00 9.51 -30.07
C ALA A 2 7.51 8.32 -29.23
N TYR A 3 8.28 7.98 -28.20
CA TYR A 3 7.97 6.89 -27.28
C TYR A 3 7.60 7.43 -25.90
N TYR A 4 6.52 6.90 -25.35
CA TYR A 4 6.03 7.26 -24.03
C TYR A 4 5.73 6.03 -23.19
N THR A 5 5.92 6.10 -21.88
CA THR A 5 5.53 5.01 -20.98
C THR A 5 4.02 4.92 -20.81
N ASN A 6 3.50 3.70 -20.66
CA ASN A 6 2.11 3.46 -20.29
C ASN A 6 2.04 2.41 -19.16
N LEU A 7 1.76 2.86 -17.94
CA LEU A 7 1.80 2.00 -16.77
C LEU A 7 0.47 1.30 -16.56
N PHE A 8 0.54 0.01 -16.26
CA PHE A 8 -0.58 -0.84 -15.88
C PHE A 8 -0.33 -1.40 -14.47
N SER A 9 -1.38 -1.46 -13.65
CA SER A 9 -1.41 -2.40 -12.52
C SER A 9 -1.74 -3.80 -13.06
N PRO A 10 -1.52 -4.87 -12.27
CA PRO A 10 -1.98 -6.21 -12.64
C PRO A 10 -3.48 -6.26 -12.99
N GLU A 11 -4.30 -5.48 -12.28
CA GLU A 11 -5.74 -5.36 -12.54
C GLU A 11 -6.03 -4.68 -13.90
N THR A 12 -5.44 -3.52 -14.18
CA THR A 12 -5.69 -2.84 -15.46
C THR A 12 -5.07 -3.58 -16.63
N TYR A 13 -3.98 -4.32 -16.40
CA TYR A 13 -3.41 -5.26 -17.36
C TYR A 13 -4.42 -6.37 -17.69
N GLU A 14 -5.06 -6.97 -16.68
CA GLU A 14 -6.04 -8.04 -16.89
C GLU A 14 -7.28 -7.50 -17.60
N ALA A 15 -7.81 -6.35 -17.15
CA ALA A 15 -8.95 -5.70 -17.78
C ALA A 15 -8.68 -5.35 -19.25
N PHE A 16 -7.50 -4.79 -19.56
CA PHE A 16 -7.11 -4.53 -20.94
C PHE A 16 -6.89 -5.81 -21.74
N SER A 17 -6.28 -6.84 -21.13
CA SER A 17 -6.04 -8.14 -21.80
C SER A 17 -7.34 -8.84 -22.20
N GLN A 18 -8.40 -8.66 -21.41
CA GLN A 18 -9.75 -9.19 -21.62
C GLN A 18 -10.65 -8.30 -22.50
N SER A 19 -10.23 -7.06 -22.79
CA SER A 19 -10.96 -6.15 -23.68
C SER A 19 -10.55 -6.34 -25.15
N ASP A 20 -11.11 -5.50 -26.03
CA ASP A 20 -10.68 -5.43 -27.44
C ASP A 20 -9.33 -4.72 -27.63
N ARG A 21 -8.71 -4.23 -26.55
CA ARG A 21 -7.41 -3.53 -26.53
C ARG A 21 -7.34 -2.29 -27.42
N SER A 22 -8.48 -1.69 -27.73
CA SER A 22 -8.57 -0.55 -28.67
C SER A 22 -8.48 0.83 -28.01
N VAL A 23 -8.47 0.89 -26.67
CA VAL A 23 -8.51 2.13 -25.90
C VAL A 23 -7.47 2.12 -24.78
N SER A 24 -6.58 3.11 -24.77
CA SER A 24 -5.71 3.39 -23.62
C SER A 24 -6.25 4.60 -22.86
N GLY A 25 -6.33 4.49 -21.54
CA GLY A 25 -6.87 5.54 -20.67
C GLY A 25 -5.85 6.08 -19.65
N PHE A 26 -6.03 7.34 -19.28
CA PHE A 26 -5.19 8.09 -18.36
C PHE A 26 -6.07 8.98 -17.47
N ARG A 27 -5.53 9.40 -16.32
CA ARG A 27 -6.28 10.26 -15.40
C ARG A 27 -6.41 11.68 -15.94
N THR A 28 -7.45 12.39 -15.51
CA THR A 28 -7.67 13.81 -15.84
C THR A 28 -6.47 14.70 -15.48
N THR A 29 -5.73 14.38 -14.42
CA THR A 29 -4.49 15.07 -14.02
C THR A 29 -3.34 14.92 -15.03
N GLN A 30 -3.43 13.97 -15.95
CA GLN A 30 -2.47 13.72 -17.03
C GLN A 30 -2.87 14.37 -18.36
N HIS A 31 -4.05 15.00 -18.45
CA HIS A 31 -4.59 15.56 -19.69
C HIS A 31 -3.64 16.53 -20.41
N LYS A 32 -2.92 17.38 -19.67
CA LYS A 32 -1.95 18.32 -20.26
C LYS A 32 -0.77 17.59 -20.93
N THR A 33 -0.32 16.47 -20.37
CA THR A 33 0.74 15.65 -20.96
C THR A 33 0.21 14.83 -22.12
N ALA A 34 -0.98 14.24 -21.97
CA ALA A 34 -1.67 13.48 -23.01
C ALA A 34 -1.84 14.29 -24.31
N LYS A 35 -2.22 15.57 -24.21
CA LYS A 35 -2.34 16.46 -25.38
C LYS A 35 -1.06 16.66 -26.21
N ARG A 36 0.10 16.20 -25.74
CA ARG A 36 1.36 16.27 -26.49
C ARG A 36 1.54 15.10 -27.46
N LEU A 37 0.89 13.97 -27.18
CA LEU A 37 0.94 12.78 -28.02
C LEU A 37 0.16 13.02 -29.31
N LYS A 38 0.63 12.39 -30.38
CA LYS A 38 0.01 12.46 -31.70
C LYS A 38 -0.24 11.05 -32.24
N PRO A 39 -1.17 10.90 -33.18
CA PRO A 39 -1.28 9.67 -33.96
C PRO A 39 0.09 9.26 -34.55
N GLY A 40 0.42 7.98 -34.40
CA GLY A 40 1.70 7.39 -34.77
C GLY A 40 2.75 7.35 -33.65
N ASP A 41 2.55 8.04 -32.53
CA ASP A 41 3.41 7.86 -31.34
C ASP A 41 3.16 6.50 -30.68
N LYS A 42 4.15 6.01 -29.93
CA LYS A 42 4.13 4.67 -29.33
C LYS A 42 4.11 4.73 -27.81
N LEU A 43 3.27 3.89 -27.22
CA LEU A 43 3.13 3.67 -25.80
C LEU A 43 3.81 2.37 -25.41
N ILE A 44 4.95 2.45 -24.72
CA ILE A 44 5.66 1.30 -24.18
C ILE A 44 5.05 0.93 -22.82
N CYS A 45 4.41 -0.23 -22.77
CA CYS A 45 3.58 -0.66 -21.65
C CYS A 45 4.40 -1.34 -20.56
N TYR A 46 4.18 -0.93 -19.31
CA TYR A 46 4.91 -1.42 -18.14
C TYR A 46 3.96 -1.82 -17.01
N MET A 47 4.15 -3.02 -16.45
CA MET A 47 3.44 -3.51 -15.27
C MET A 47 4.23 -3.13 -14.02
N THR A 48 3.66 -2.27 -13.18
CA THR A 48 4.37 -1.69 -12.03
C THR A 48 4.70 -2.73 -10.95
N LYS A 49 3.68 -3.39 -10.38
CA LYS A 49 3.83 -4.29 -9.22
C LYS A 49 4.74 -5.51 -9.45
N LEU A 50 4.90 -5.94 -10.70
CA LEU A 50 5.82 -7.02 -11.05
C LEU A 50 7.13 -6.51 -11.67
N SER A 51 7.24 -5.21 -11.88
CA SER A 51 8.35 -4.54 -12.57
C SER A 51 8.70 -5.14 -13.93
N ARG A 52 7.70 -5.28 -14.81
CA ARG A 52 7.86 -5.95 -16.13
C ARG A 52 7.32 -5.14 -17.28
N TRP A 53 8.00 -5.17 -18.42
CA TRP A 53 7.49 -4.66 -19.70
C TRP A 53 6.47 -5.62 -20.31
N ILE A 54 5.37 -5.06 -20.82
CA ILE A 54 4.21 -5.81 -21.29
C ILE A 54 4.13 -5.84 -22.82
N GLY A 55 4.31 -4.69 -23.47
CA GLY A 55 3.94 -4.56 -24.87
C GLY A 55 4.02 -3.13 -25.40
N VAL A 56 3.57 -2.95 -26.63
CA VAL A 56 3.64 -1.69 -27.38
C VAL A 56 2.27 -1.41 -27.98
N LEU A 57 1.78 -0.18 -27.75
CA LEU A 57 0.54 0.31 -28.37
C LEU A 57 0.88 1.49 -29.26
N GLU A 58 0.37 1.51 -30.48
CA GLU A 58 0.46 2.65 -31.38
C GLU A 58 -0.76 3.54 -31.20
N VAL A 59 -0.56 4.85 -31.06
CA VAL A 59 -1.63 5.83 -30.91
C VAL A 59 -2.28 6.09 -32.28
N GLU A 60 -3.60 5.93 -32.39
CA GLU A 60 -4.35 6.09 -33.64
C GLU A 60 -5.24 7.35 -33.67
N SER A 61 -5.48 7.99 -32.52
CA SER A 61 -6.30 9.19 -32.43
C SER A 61 -5.62 10.32 -31.67
N ASP A 62 -6.16 11.53 -31.80
CA ASP A 62 -5.92 12.57 -30.82
C ASP A 62 -6.51 12.18 -29.44
N CYS A 63 -6.02 12.84 -28.40
CA CYS A 63 -6.54 12.72 -27.04
C CYS A 63 -8.01 13.18 -26.97
N TYR A 64 -8.89 12.35 -26.40
CA TYR A 64 -10.28 12.70 -26.11
C TYR A 64 -10.65 12.41 -24.66
N THR A 65 -11.82 12.86 -24.24
CA THR A 65 -12.38 12.59 -22.91
C THR A 65 -13.66 11.78 -23.06
N ASP A 66 -13.76 10.68 -22.33
CA ASP A 66 -14.90 9.78 -22.32
C ASP A 66 -14.93 9.03 -20.98
N ASP A 67 -16.07 9.08 -20.32
CA ASP A 67 -16.31 8.57 -18.96
C ASP A 67 -16.94 7.16 -18.95
N SER A 68 -17.17 6.55 -20.12
CA SER A 68 -17.73 5.20 -20.19
C SER A 68 -16.79 4.18 -19.50
N PRO A 69 -17.24 3.26 -18.64
CA PRO A 69 -16.34 2.31 -17.98
C PRO A 69 -15.60 1.41 -19.00
N VAL A 70 -14.26 1.34 -18.92
CA VAL A 70 -13.42 0.49 -19.79
C VAL A 70 -12.55 -0.45 -18.97
N PHE A 71 -11.84 0.07 -17.97
CA PHE A 71 -10.94 -0.71 -17.11
C PHE A 71 -11.63 -1.14 -15.81
N TYR A 72 -12.62 -0.38 -15.37
CA TYR A 72 -13.42 -0.67 -14.19
C TYR A 72 -14.90 -0.57 -14.52
N GLY A 73 -15.71 -1.48 -14.00
CA GLY A 73 -17.16 -1.50 -14.27
C GLY A 73 -17.92 -0.28 -13.76
N GLU A 74 -17.38 0.42 -12.75
CA GLU A 74 -17.94 1.66 -12.21
C GLU A 74 -16.80 2.62 -11.81
N ASN A 75 -17.06 3.94 -11.92
CA ASN A 75 -16.14 5.03 -11.57
C ASN A 75 -14.72 4.85 -12.15
N ASP A 76 -14.62 4.54 -13.43
CA ASP A 76 -13.35 4.41 -14.12
C ASP A 76 -12.62 5.77 -14.14
N PRO A 77 -11.49 5.94 -13.44
CA PRO A 77 -10.81 7.23 -13.34
C PRO A 77 -9.99 7.57 -14.59
N PHE A 78 -9.96 6.68 -15.59
CA PHE A 78 -9.16 6.82 -16.81
C PHE A 78 -9.97 7.43 -17.96
N GLU A 79 -10.48 8.63 -17.72
CA GLU A 79 -11.36 9.37 -18.63
C GLU A 79 -10.61 10.00 -19.82
N VAL A 80 -9.30 10.21 -19.71
CA VAL A 80 -8.48 10.80 -20.79
C VAL A 80 -7.96 9.67 -21.68
N ARG A 81 -8.44 9.60 -22.93
CA ARG A 81 -8.29 8.41 -23.76
C ARG A 81 -7.66 8.67 -25.12
N PHE A 82 -7.13 7.59 -25.67
CA PHE A 82 -6.69 7.46 -27.05
C PHE A 82 -7.27 6.18 -27.64
N ARG A 83 -7.61 6.21 -28.93
CA ARG A 83 -7.70 4.98 -29.71
C ARG A 83 -6.28 4.51 -29.96
N VAL A 84 -6.05 3.23 -29.72
CA VAL A 84 -4.75 2.61 -29.83
C VAL A 84 -4.87 1.28 -30.54
N ARG A 85 -3.79 0.89 -31.22
CA ARG A 85 -3.64 -0.44 -31.79
C ARG A 85 -2.49 -1.16 -31.08
N PRO A 86 -2.73 -2.34 -30.48
CA PRO A 86 -1.66 -3.13 -29.91
C PRO A 86 -0.79 -3.69 -31.03
N THR A 87 0.47 -3.26 -31.11
CA THR A 87 1.47 -3.90 -31.97
C THR A 87 2.08 -5.11 -31.28
N VAL A 88 2.25 -5.03 -29.96
CA VAL A 88 2.69 -6.13 -29.11
C VAL A 88 1.88 -6.13 -27.81
N TRP A 89 1.43 -7.30 -27.37
CA TRP A 89 0.85 -7.48 -26.04
C TRP A 89 1.15 -8.88 -25.50
N LEU A 90 2.02 -8.96 -24.50
CA LEU A 90 2.53 -10.23 -23.96
C LEU A 90 1.61 -10.79 -22.85
N THR A 91 1.59 -12.12 -22.71
CA THR A 91 1.04 -12.78 -21.52
C THR A 91 1.94 -12.53 -20.32
N LYS A 92 1.41 -12.65 -19.11
CA LYS A 92 2.16 -12.33 -17.87
C LYS A 92 3.47 -13.11 -17.72
N GLU A 93 3.52 -14.35 -18.22
CA GLU A 93 4.72 -15.20 -18.22
C GLU A 93 5.75 -14.74 -19.26
N LYS A 94 5.31 -14.05 -20.31
CA LYS A 94 6.19 -13.49 -21.35
C LYS A 94 6.61 -12.06 -21.05
N CYS A 95 5.95 -11.36 -20.13
CA CYS A 95 6.35 -10.00 -19.74
C CYS A 95 7.80 -9.97 -19.24
N VAL A 96 8.59 -9.04 -19.79
CA VAL A 96 10.04 -8.99 -19.58
C VAL A 96 10.39 -8.19 -18.33
N PRO A 97 11.03 -8.76 -17.30
CA PRO A 97 11.42 -8.02 -16.10
C PRO A 97 12.42 -6.92 -16.42
N ILE A 98 12.28 -5.75 -15.79
CA ILE A 98 13.26 -4.67 -15.98
C ILE A 98 14.65 -5.06 -15.45
N HIS A 99 14.69 -5.91 -14.43
CA HIS A 99 15.92 -6.41 -13.82
C HIS A 99 16.62 -7.51 -14.65
N ASP A 100 16.06 -7.91 -15.80
CA ASP A 100 16.78 -8.75 -16.77
C ASP A 100 18.06 -8.03 -17.21
N ASP A 101 19.19 -8.75 -17.29
CA ASP A 101 20.49 -8.13 -17.60
C ASP A 101 20.50 -7.45 -18.97
N ALA A 102 19.85 -8.05 -19.97
CA ALA A 102 19.80 -7.48 -21.32
C ALA A 102 19.02 -6.15 -21.34
N VAL A 103 17.99 -6.04 -20.49
CA VAL A 103 17.22 -4.80 -20.35
C VAL A 103 17.99 -3.77 -19.53
N TRP A 104 18.45 -4.18 -18.34
CA TRP A 104 19.08 -3.28 -17.37
C TRP A 104 20.33 -2.60 -17.91
N GLN A 105 21.13 -3.31 -18.71
CA GLN A 105 22.38 -2.77 -19.28
C GLN A 105 22.15 -1.92 -20.53
N SER A 106 20.96 -1.99 -21.14
CA SER A 106 20.67 -1.29 -22.39
C SER A 106 20.01 0.07 -22.17
N LEU A 107 19.08 0.18 -21.22
CA LEU A 107 18.31 1.41 -21.02
C LEU A 107 19.15 2.52 -20.41
N SER A 108 18.99 3.74 -20.94
CA SER A 108 19.73 4.93 -20.53
C SER A 108 19.64 5.23 -19.03
N PHE A 109 18.49 4.92 -18.43
CA PHE A 109 18.15 5.21 -17.03
C PHE A 109 18.42 4.05 -16.06
N THR A 110 18.95 2.91 -16.52
CA THR A 110 19.36 1.78 -15.67
C THR A 110 20.82 1.39 -15.84
N LYS A 111 21.40 1.55 -17.04
CA LYS A 111 22.72 1.01 -17.40
C LYS A 111 23.90 1.46 -16.52
N ASN A 112 23.78 2.63 -15.89
CA ASN A 112 24.80 3.22 -15.02
C ASN A 112 24.42 3.17 -13.53
N THR A 113 23.41 2.37 -13.17
CA THR A 113 22.88 2.28 -11.81
C THR A 113 22.93 0.84 -11.31
N SER A 114 23.28 0.65 -10.03
CA SER A 114 23.24 -0.68 -9.43
C SER A 114 21.80 -1.18 -9.34
N LYS A 115 21.57 -2.48 -9.56
CA LYS A 115 20.24 -3.11 -9.36
C LYS A 115 19.71 -2.97 -7.93
N GLN A 116 20.61 -2.73 -6.98
CA GLN A 116 20.30 -2.56 -5.56
C GLN A 116 19.90 -1.11 -5.21
N GLU A 117 20.11 -0.15 -6.13
CA GLU A 117 19.81 1.27 -5.91
C GLU A 117 18.46 1.65 -6.53
N GLY A 118 17.59 2.36 -5.79
CA GLY A 118 16.22 2.70 -6.22
C GLY A 118 16.08 3.82 -7.26
N GLY A 119 17.18 4.39 -7.77
CA GLY A 119 17.17 5.61 -8.58
C GLY A 119 16.60 5.48 -10.01
N TRP A 120 16.42 4.25 -10.51
CA TRP A 120 15.96 3.98 -11.88
C TRP A 120 14.46 4.20 -12.10
N THR A 121 13.67 4.19 -11.03
CA THR A 121 12.19 4.17 -11.12
C THR A 121 11.59 5.44 -11.72
N GLY A 122 12.34 6.54 -11.81
CA GLY A 122 11.84 7.84 -12.26
C GLY A 122 11.13 7.81 -13.62
N LYS A 123 11.64 7.04 -14.60
CA LYS A 123 11.01 6.91 -15.93
C LYS A 123 9.71 6.09 -15.90
N VAL A 124 9.57 5.16 -14.96
CA VAL A 124 8.40 4.27 -14.83
C VAL A 124 7.56 4.53 -13.56
N ARG A 125 7.66 5.74 -12.99
CA ARG A 125 6.84 6.17 -11.85
C ARG A 125 5.47 6.73 -12.26
N ARG A 126 5.33 7.18 -13.52
CA ARG A 126 4.09 7.73 -14.08
C ARG A 126 3.97 7.39 -15.56
N SER A 127 2.75 7.17 -16.04
CA SER A 127 2.48 7.09 -17.48
C SER A 127 2.69 8.43 -18.18
N LEU A 128 2.93 8.35 -19.48
CA LEU A 128 3.19 9.46 -20.39
C LEU A 128 4.53 10.17 -20.15
N ASN A 129 5.49 9.47 -19.52
CA ASN A 129 6.88 9.94 -19.51
C ASN A 129 7.50 9.68 -20.88
N HIS A 130 8.21 10.68 -21.41
CA HIS A 130 8.98 10.53 -22.63
C HIS A 130 10.16 9.59 -22.41
N LEU A 131 10.27 8.59 -23.28
CA LEU A 131 11.46 7.74 -23.40
C LEU A 131 12.35 8.31 -24.48
N ASP A 132 13.66 8.21 -24.28
CA ASP A 132 14.60 8.61 -25.31
C ASP A 132 14.45 7.64 -26.50
N ASP A 133 14.66 8.13 -27.73
CA ASP A 133 14.33 7.36 -28.94
C ASP A 133 15.07 6.01 -28.98
N GLU A 134 16.33 5.98 -28.53
CA GLU A 134 17.13 4.75 -28.41
C GLU A 134 16.52 3.73 -27.44
N ASP A 135 16.04 4.19 -26.27
CA ASP A 135 15.40 3.32 -25.28
C ASP A 135 14.06 2.79 -25.80
N GLY A 136 13.29 3.65 -26.45
CA GLY A 136 11.99 3.30 -27.04
C GLY A 136 12.12 2.26 -28.15
N GLU A 137 13.05 2.47 -29.09
CA GLU A 137 13.34 1.53 -30.17
C GLU A 137 13.85 0.19 -29.64
N PHE A 138 14.76 0.21 -28.66
CA PHE A 138 15.25 -1.01 -28.02
C PHE A 138 14.11 -1.81 -27.38
N LEU A 139 13.26 -1.16 -26.57
CA LEU A 139 12.15 -1.84 -25.91
C LEU A 139 11.13 -2.37 -26.92
N GLU A 140 10.83 -1.63 -27.98
CA GLU A 140 9.94 -2.11 -29.03
C GLU A 140 10.48 -3.37 -29.73
N GLN A 141 11.75 -3.38 -30.11
CA GLN A 141 12.38 -4.53 -30.75
C GLN A 141 12.44 -5.74 -29.81
N LEU A 142 12.80 -5.51 -28.55
CA LEU A 142 12.82 -6.53 -27.51
C LEU A 142 11.43 -7.16 -27.33
N LEU A 143 10.39 -6.35 -27.16
CA LEU A 143 9.02 -6.82 -26.92
C LEU A 143 8.46 -7.54 -28.15
N SER A 144 8.75 -7.06 -29.35
CA SER A 144 8.36 -7.72 -30.59
C SER A 144 9.01 -9.10 -30.71
N SER A 145 10.32 -9.18 -30.46
CA SER A 145 11.06 -10.45 -30.48
C SER A 145 10.57 -11.43 -29.42
N GLN A 146 10.20 -10.91 -28.24
CA GLN A 146 9.65 -11.70 -27.14
C GLN A 146 8.30 -12.32 -27.51
N ALA A 147 7.47 -11.62 -28.29
CA ALA A 147 6.19 -12.14 -28.77
C ALA A 147 6.36 -13.30 -29.78
N ASP A 148 7.44 -13.30 -30.56
CA ASP A 148 7.72 -14.30 -31.62
C ASP A 148 8.47 -15.55 -31.13
N GLY A 149 8.44 -15.84 -29.82
CA GLY A 149 9.00 -17.07 -29.25
C GLY A 149 10.14 -16.88 -28.24
N GLY A 150 10.14 -15.76 -27.50
CA GLY A 150 11.14 -15.46 -26.48
C GLY A 150 10.98 -16.25 -25.17
N THR A 151 11.69 -15.82 -24.13
CA THR A 151 11.89 -16.56 -22.86
C THR A 151 10.67 -16.50 -21.95
N ASP A 152 10.34 -17.59 -21.25
CA ASP A 152 9.33 -17.52 -20.18
C ASP A 152 9.96 -17.04 -18.87
N TYR A 153 9.33 -16.02 -18.29
CA TYR A 153 9.64 -15.48 -16.97
C TYR A 153 8.53 -15.87 -16.01
N ALA A 154 8.75 -16.93 -15.23
CA ALA A 154 7.75 -17.45 -14.29
C ALA A 154 7.13 -16.35 -13.41
N VAL A 155 5.82 -16.44 -13.23
CA VAL A 155 5.01 -15.61 -12.32
C VAL A 155 4.19 -16.56 -11.47
N ASP A 156 4.20 -16.38 -10.15
CA ASP A 156 3.36 -17.16 -9.25
C ASP A 156 1.88 -16.75 -9.45
N ASP A 157 1.06 -17.69 -9.89
CA ASP A 157 -0.38 -17.47 -10.15
C ASP A 157 -1.17 -17.07 -8.91
N ALA A 158 -0.79 -17.56 -7.72
CA ALA A 158 -1.45 -17.20 -6.47
C ALA A 158 -1.06 -15.78 -6.06
N GLU A 159 0.21 -15.40 -6.23
CA GLU A 159 0.68 -14.03 -5.99
C GLU A 159 0.03 -13.04 -6.96
N PHE A 160 0.03 -13.37 -8.25
CA PHE A 160 -0.61 -12.55 -9.28
C PHE A 160 -2.10 -12.32 -8.99
N ARG A 161 -2.83 -13.37 -8.60
CA ARG A 161 -4.25 -13.25 -8.23
C ARG A 161 -4.47 -12.33 -7.03
N LYS A 162 -3.60 -12.36 -6.03
CA LYS A 162 -3.67 -11.44 -4.87
C LYS A 162 -3.50 -9.98 -5.30
N LEU A 163 -2.64 -9.72 -6.29
CA LEU A 163 -2.42 -8.38 -6.83
C LEU A 163 -3.58 -7.87 -7.70
N VAL A 164 -4.36 -8.76 -8.31
CA VAL A 164 -5.56 -8.41 -9.09
C VAL A 164 -6.78 -8.19 -8.20
N SER A 165 -6.93 -8.95 -7.10
CA SER A 165 -8.16 -8.97 -6.29
C SER A 165 -8.24 -7.89 -5.19
N SER A 166 -7.36 -6.88 -5.18
CA SER A 166 -7.23 -5.95 -4.06
C SER A 166 -8.23 -4.77 -4.09
N ARG A 167 -9.54 -5.04 -4.25
CA ARG A 167 -10.60 -4.03 -3.99
C ARG A 167 -11.80 -4.58 -3.22
N ILE A 168 -12.14 -3.85 -2.16
CA ILE A 168 -13.34 -3.98 -1.34
C ILE A 168 -14.45 -3.12 -1.96
N ARG A 169 -15.68 -3.65 -2.05
CA ARG A 169 -16.87 -2.92 -2.52
C ARG A 169 -17.57 -2.24 -1.34
N ARG A 170 -17.83 -0.93 -1.41
CA ARG A 170 -18.78 -0.21 -0.54
C ARG A 170 -20.01 0.22 -1.33
N ALA A 171 -21.15 0.34 -0.64
CA ALA A 171 -22.49 0.39 -1.22
C ALA A 171 -22.82 1.63 -2.09
N ASP A 172 -22.09 2.75 -2.01
CA ASP A 172 -22.48 3.99 -2.73
C ASP A 172 -21.36 4.72 -3.50
N LYS A 173 -20.15 4.15 -3.61
CA LYS A 173 -19.11 4.68 -4.51
C LYS A 173 -17.92 3.74 -4.62
N VAL A 174 -17.54 3.34 -5.83
CA VAL A 174 -16.22 2.76 -6.11
C VAL A 174 -15.19 3.89 -6.07
N VAL A 175 -14.44 4.00 -4.96
CA VAL A 175 -13.31 4.92 -4.86
C VAL A 175 -12.04 4.12 -5.06
N ALA A 176 -11.23 4.49 -6.06
CA ALA A 176 -9.88 3.98 -6.20
C ALA A 176 -9.01 4.54 -5.06
N VAL A 177 -8.96 3.81 -3.94
CA VAL A 177 -8.00 4.10 -2.87
C VAL A 177 -6.65 3.54 -3.32
N THR A 178 -5.82 4.39 -3.89
CA THR A 178 -4.38 4.14 -3.90
C THR A 178 -3.91 4.24 -2.46
N VAL A 179 -3.59 3.11 -1.84
CA VAL A 179 -2.67 3.11 -0.70
C VAL A 179 -1.37 3.71 -1.24
N PRO A 180 -0.89 4.86 -0.73
CA PRO A 180 0.44 5.29 -1.04
C PRO A 180 1.38 4.23 -0.44
N GLU A 181 1.91 3.35 -1.27
CA GLU A 181 3.21 2.75 -0.98
C GLU A 181 4.21 3.88 -1.22
N ASP A 182 4.51 4.63 -0.16
CA ASP A 182 5.72 5.42 -0.15
C ASP A 182 6.90 4.45 -0.03
N GLU A 183 7.92 4.75 -0.83
CA GLU A 183 9.22 4.09 -0.92
C GLU A 183 9.69 3.67 0.49
N ASP A 184 9.75 2.36 0.74
CA ASP A 184 10.41 1.82 1.93
C ASP A 184 11.83 2.38 1.98
N GLU A 185 12.11 3.33 2.87
CA GLU A 185 13.48 3.50 3.32
C GLU A 185 13.86 2.16 3.96
N PRO A 186 15.00 1.56 3.57
CA PRO A 186 15.37 0.24 4.06
C PRO A 186 15.47 0.29 5.58
N SER A 187 14.47 -0.32 6.25
CA SER A 187 14.48 -0.52 7.68
C SER A 187 15.62 -1.46 8.01
N THR A 188 16.66 -0.95 8.67
CA THR A 188 17.77 -1.78 9.15
C THR A 188 17.26 -2.73 10.23
N ASP A 189 17.67 -4.00 10.19
CA ASP A 189 17.29 -5.04 11.17
C ASP A 189 17.49 -4.60 12.64
N ASP A 190 18.45 -3.71 12.90
CA ASP A 190 18.72 -3.17 14.23
C ASP A 190 17.66 -2.18 14.74
N ALA A 191 16.90 -1.53 13.85
CA ALA A 191 15.83 -0.60 14.20
C ALA A 191 14.47 -1.29 14.46
N ILE A 192 14.30 -2.52 13.99
CA ILE A 192 13.09 -3.34 14.19
C ILE A 192 13.12 -4.04 15.56
N ARG A 193 14.29 -4.41 16.08
CA ARG A 193 14.42 -5.10 17.38
C ARG A 193 13.81 -4.36 18.58
N PRO A 194 13.88 -3.02 18.67
CA PRO A 194 13.22 -2.26 19.73
C PRO A 194 11.68 -2.25 19.63
N SER A 195 11.09 -2.31 18.43
CA SER A 195 9.61 -2.25 18.24
C SER A 195 8.92 -3.44 18.88
N TYR A 196 9.47 -4.64 18.70
CA TYR A 196 8.96 -5.85 19.33
C TYR A 196 9.03 -5.81 20.86
N GLY A 197 9.96 -5.05 21.43
CA GLY A 197 10.03 -4.82 22.88
C GLY A 197 8.82 -4.05 23.38
N ILE A 198 8.47 -2.96 22.70
CA ILE A 198 7.31 -2.14 23.06
C ILE A 198 6.00 -2.88 22.79
N GLN A 199 5.89 -3.59 21.67
CA GLN A 199 4.73 -4.45 21.39
C GLN A 199 4.53 -5.50 22.50
N ALA A 200 5.61 -6.13 22.98
CA ALA A 200 5.57 -7.09 24.09
C ALA A 200 5.11 -6.42 25.39
N SER A 201 5.63 -5.23 25.73
CA SER A 201 5.20 -4.48 26.91
C SER A 201 3.71 -4.12 26.86
N LEU A 202 3.20 -3.69 25.69
CA LEU A 202 1.78 -3.41 25.50
C LEU A 202 0.92 -4.67 25.62
N ALA A 203 1.39 -5.81 25.09
CA ALA A 203 0.70 -7.09 25.25
C ALA A 203 0.62 -7.51 26.73
N GLU A 204 1.73 -7.38 27.45
CA GLU A 204 1.78 -7.70 28.88
C GLU A 204 0.89 -6.76 29.72
N CYS A 205 0.87 -5.46 29.41
CA CYS A 205 -0.05 -4.51 30.04
C CYS A 205 -1.51 -4.93 29.83
N GLY A 206 -1.90 -5.24 28.58
CA GLY A 206 -3.26 -5.66 28.25
C GLY A 206 -3.67 -6.92 29.00
N GLU A 207 -2.80 -7.92 29.03
CA GLU A 207 -3.01 -9.16 29.77
C GLU A 207 -3.19 -8.92 31.27
N ARG A 208 -2.28 -8.17 31.89
CA ARG A 208 -2.36 -7.85 33.34
C ARG A 208 -3.65 -7.14 33.69
N MET A 209 -4.19 -6.32 32.78
CA MET A 209 -5.46 -5.60 32.94
C MET A 209 -6.70 -6.44 32.58
N GLY A 210 -6.53 -7.71 32.23
CA GLY A 210 -7.62 -8.64 31.95
C GLY A 210 -8.20 -8.54 30.53
N PHE A 211 -7.46 -7.95 29.59
CA PHE A 211 -7.81 -7.97 28.18
C PHE A 211 -7.29 -9.22 27.49
N LYS A 212 -7.99 -9.61 26.42
CA LYS A 212 -7.42 -10.50 25.42
C LYS A 212 -6.60 -9.67 24.45
N VAL A 213 -5.44 -10.18 24.06
CA VAL A 213 -4.50 -9.52 23.16
C VAL A 213 -4.53 -10.22 21.81
N TRP A 214 -4.47 -9.43 20.74
CA TRP A 214 -4.23 -9.93 19.41
C TRP A 214 -2.99 -9.25 18.81
N LEU A 215 -2.19 -10.04 18.08
CA LEU A 215 -0.94 -9.61 17.45
C LEU A 215 -0.92 -10.06 15.97
N PRO A 216 -0.29 -9.28 15.07
CA PRO A 216 -0.08 -9.66 13.68
C PRO A 216 0.68 -10.98 13.59
N ARG A 217 0.37 -11.81 12.59
CA ARG A 217 1.05 -13.10 12.40
C ARG A 217 2.55 -12.95 12.16
N ASN A 218 2.96 -11.90 11.46
CA ASN A 218 4.36 -11.64 11.11
C ASN A 218 5.19 -11.28 12.35
N ASP A 219 4.60 -10.57 13.30
CA ASP A 219 5.30 -10.02 14.46
C ASP A 219 5.23 -10.94 15.68
N ARG A 220 4.19 -11.78 15.73
CA ARG A 220 3.90 -12.67 16.86
C ARG A 220 5.11 -13.51 17.28
N GLY A 221 5.87 -14.06 16.33
CA GLY A 221 7.04 -14.88 16.64
C GLY A 221 8.14 -14.12 17.39
N ALA A 222 8.35 -12.84 17.07
CA ALA A 222 9.34 -11.99 17.73
C ALA A 222 8.84 -11.46 19.08
N VAL A 223 7.56 -11.07 19.16
CA VAL A 223 6.93 -10.60 20.41
C VAL A 223 6.90 -11.71 21.47
N LEU A 224 6.58 -12.95 21.06
CA LEU A 224 6.53 -14.10 21.96
C LEU A 224 7.89 -14.51 22.54
N GLN A 225 9.00 -14.02 21.99
CA GLN A 225 10.32 -14.21 22.60
C GLN A 225 10.53 -13.28 23.82
N LYS A 226 9.73 -12.22 23.95
CA LYS A 226 9.85 -11.19 24.99
C LYS A 226 8.69 -11.20 25.99
N TRP A 227 7.51 -11.61 25.55
CA TRP A 227 6.32 -11.78 26.39
C TRP A 227 5.78 -13.21 26.27
N SER A 228 5.41 -13.81 27.40
CA SER A 228 4.83 -15.14 27.48
C SER A 228 3.37 -15.05 27.92
N PRO A 229 2.41 -15.23 27.01
CA PRO A 229 0.99 -15.11 27.33
C PRO A 229 0.52 -16.19 28.29
N ASP A 230 -0.35 -15.81 29.22
CA ASP A 230 -1.18 -16.71 30.01
C ASP A 230 -2.20 -17.45 29.11
N THR A 231 -2.80 -18.50 29.67
CA THR A 231 -3.79 -19.31 28.93
C THR A 231 -4.98 -18.43 28.51
N ASP A 232 -5.33 -18.47 27.22
CA ASP A 232 -6.43 -17.70 26.59
C ASP A 232 -6.26 -16.17 26.52
N SER A 233 -5.09 -15.62 26.89
CA SER A 233 -4.83 -14.18 26.78
C SER A 233 -4.57 -13.76 25.33
N LEU A 234 -3.74 -14.51 24.60
CA LEU A 234 -3.47 -14.29 23.17
C LEU A 234 -4.54 -14.99 22.32
N ILE A 235 -5.24 -14.23 21.48
CA ILE A 235 -6.20 -14.76 20.51
C ILE A 235 -5.59 -14.91 19.13
N GLU A 236 -5.93 -16.01 18.46
CA GLU A 236 -5.43 -16.35 17.14
C GLU A 236 -6.16 -15.62 16.01
N VAL A 237 -7.47 -15.38 16.19
CA VAL A 237 -8.38 -14.84 15.17
C VAL A 237 -9.16 -13.68 15.77
N LEU A 238 -9.13 -12.52 15.10
CA LEU A 238 -9.95 -11.38 15.47
C LEU A 238 -11.44 -11.71 15.26
N PRO A 239 -12.31 -11.45 16.25
CA PRO A 239 -13.73 -11.79 16.19
C PRO A 239 -14.56 -10.80 15.34
N LEU A 240 -14.06 -10.46 14.15
CA LEU A 240 -14.65 -9.50 13.20
C LEU A 240 -15.36 -10.24 12.05
N ASN A 241 -16.56 -9.80 11.67
CA ASN A 241 -17.38 -10.42 10.60
C ASN A 241 -17.19 -9.70 9.24
N TYR A 242 -15.97 -9.66 8.71
CA TYR A 242 -15.68 -8.94 7.44
C TYR A 242 -14.97 -9.84 6.42
N ASP A 243 -14.94 -9.38 5.16
CA ASP A 243 -14.21 -10.05 4.08
C ASP A 243 -12.68 -10.05 4.32
N ASP A 244 -11.99 -11.04 3.74
CA ASP A 244 -10.55 -11.26 3.95
C ASP A 244 -9.67 -10.06 3.54
N THR A 245 -10.11 -9.25 2.58
CA THR A 245 -9.38 -8.07 2.11
C THR A 245 -9.37 -6.94 3.12
N THR A 246 -10.50 -6.73 3.79
CA THR A 246 -10.70 -5.72 4.83
C THR A 246 -9.97 -6.11 6.12
N LEU A 247 -9.95 -7.41 6.43
CA LEU A 247 -9.21 -7.94 7.58
C LEU A 247 -7.71 -7.70 7.44
N ARG A 248 -7.13 -7.80 6.23
CA ARG A 248 -5.67 -7.65 6.02
C ARG A 248 -5.09 -6.32 6.48
N THR A 249 -5.84 -5.22 6.42
CA THR A 249 -5.32 -3.93 6.88
C THR A 249 -5.31 -3.85 8.40
N ILE A 250 -6.36 -4.35 9.06
CA ILE A 250 -6.45 -4.47 10.51
C ILE A 250 -5.46 -5.53 11.04
N GLU A 251 -5.19 -6.57 10.25
CA GLU A 251 -4.25 -7.65 10.56
C GLU A 251 -2.78 -7.20 10.60
N ASN A 252 -2.49 -5.94 10.29
CA ASN A 252 -1.16 -5.37 10.45
C ASN A 252 -1.11 -4.29 11.54
N ILE A 253 -2.15 -4.13 12.36
CA ILE A 253 -2.06 -3.30 13.58
C ILE A 253 -1.22 -4.04 14.62
N ASP A 254 -0.23 -3.37 15.19
CA ASP A 254 0.78 -4.01 16.03
C ASP A 254 0.22 -4.72 17.28
N VAL A 255 -0.68 -4.07 18.02
CA VAL A 255 -1.31 -4.66 19.21
C VAL A 255 -2.78 -4.25 19.31
N ILE A 256 -3.67 -5.21 19.55
CA ILE A 256 -5.10 -4.94 19.77
C ILE A 256 -5.54 -5.55 21.10
N TRP A 257 -6.25 -4.76 21.91
CA TRP A 257 -6.86 -5.20 23.16
C TRP A 257 -8.36 -5.42 23.01
N LEU A 258 -8.85 -6.56 23.49
CA LEU A 258 -10.24 -6.96 23.40
C LEU A 258 -10.82 -7.30 24.78
N LYS A 259 -12.08 -6.90 24.98
CA LYS A 259 -12.91 -7.32 26.11
C LYS A 259 -14.09 -8.12 25.59
N GLY A 260 -14.03 -9.44 25.80
CA GLY A 260 -14.98 -10.37 25.17
C GLY A 260 -14.77 -10.41 23.65
N ARG A 261 -15.76 -9.95 22.88
CA ARG A 261 -15.68 -9.85 21.41
C ARG A 261 -15.44 -8.43 20.92
N SER A 262 -15.37 -7.45 21.81
CA SER A 262 -15.25 -6.04 21.45
C SER A 262 -13.79 -5.59 21.56
N ILE A 263 -13.28 -5.01 20.49
CA ILE A 263 -12.04 -4.23 20.49
C ILE A 263 -12.25 -3.00 21.38
N VAL A 264 -11.33 -2.78 22.32
CA VAL A 264 -11.34 -1.63 23.24
C VAL A 264 -10.27 -0.63 22.83
N ARG A 265 -9.06 -1.12 22.55
CA ARG A 265 -7.91 -0.29 22.16
C ARG A 265 -7.11 -0.94 21.03
N ALA A 266 -6.52 -0.10 20.19
CA ALA A 266 -5.60 -0.51 19.14
C ALA A 266 -4.34 0.37 19.21
N PHE A 267 -3.17 -0.25 19.09
CA PHE A 267 -1.87 0.39 19.23
C PHE A 267 -1.05 0.14 17.97
N GLU A 268 -0.48 1.22 17.43
CA GLU A 268 0.52 1.17 16.38
C GLU A 268 1.87 1.65 16.94
N VAL A 269 2.93 0.85 16.79
CA VAL A 269 4.26 1.11 17.33
C VAL A 269 5.17 1.65 16.21
N GLU A 270 5.51 2.94 16.31
CA GLU A 270 6.19 3.71 15.27
C GLU A 270 7.67 3.94 15.58
N HIS A 271 8.58 3.17 14.96
CA HIS A 271 10.03 3.33 15.11
C HIS A 271 10.70 4.10 13.95
N THR A 272 10.70 3.52 12.75
CA THR A 272 11.39 4.06 11.55
C THR A 272 10.52 4.12 10.31
N THR A 273 9.40 3.38 10.28
CA THR A 273 8.41 3.38 9.20
C THR A 273 7.72 4.73 9.05
N ALA A 274 7.09 4.98 7.90
CA ALA A 274 6.31 6.18 7.68
C ALA A 274 5.04 6.13 8.55
N VAL A 275 5.01 6.99 9.58
CA VAL A 275 3.87 7.28 10.48
C VAL A 275 2.50 7.24 9.80
N TYR A 276 2.47 7.68 8.54
CA TYR A 276 1.28 7.74 7.72
C TYR A 276 0.62 6.37 7.47
N SER A 277 1.39 5.29 7.36
CA SER A 277 0.87 3.95 7.08
C SER A 277 0.11 3.36 8.28
N GLY A 278 0.63 3.54 9.49
CA GLY A 278 -0.03 3.12 10.72
C GLY A 278 -1.31 3.90 10.98
N ILE A 279 -1.28 5.21 10.74
CA ILE A 279 -2.46 6.08 10.83
C ILE A 279 -3.57 5.63 9.87
N LEU A 280 -3.23 5.21 8.63
CA LEU A 280 -4.21 4.69 7.68
C LEU A 280 -4.87 3.39 8.16
N ARG A 281 -4.11 2.46 8.76
CA ARG A 281 -4.68 1.21 9.33
C ARG A 281 -5.70 1.50 10.43
N MET A 282 -5.40 2.50 11.26
CA MET A 282 -6.29 2.96 12.33
C MET A 282 -7.54 3.65 11.78
N ALA A 283 -7.40 4.49 10.75
CA ALA A 283 -8.54 5.11 10.08
C ALA A 283 -9.46 4.06 9.43
N ASP A 284 -8.89 3.01 8.81
CA ASP A 284 -9.64 1.90 8.25
C ASP A 284 -10.41 1.14 9.34
N LEU A 285 -9.81 0.88 10.50
CA LEU A 285 -10.47 0.23 11.64
C LEU A 285 -11.72 1.02 12.09
N LEU A 286 -11.62 2.34 12.26
CA LEU A 286 -12.76 3.19 12.64
C LEU A 286 -13.84 3.20 11.55
N ALA A 287 -13.44 3.27 10.28
CA ALA A 287 -14.37 3.28 9.17
C ALA A 287 -15.15 1.96 9.02
N LEU A 288 -14.66 0.86 9.60
CA LEU A 288 -15.29 -0.46 9.57
C LEU A 288 -16.11 -0.75 10.83
N GLN A 289 -15.72 -0.15 11.96
CA GLN A 289 -16.41 -0.26 13.24
C GLN A 289 -17.03 1.08 13.68
N PRO A 290 -17.89 1.73 12.88
CA PRO A 290 -18.41 3.06 13.21
C PRO A 290 -19.24 3.09 14.50
N ASN A 291 -19.80 1.93 14.89
CA ASN A 291 -20.62 1.77 16.09
C ASN A 291 -19.82 1.35 17.34
N MET A 292 -18.50 1.20 17.25
CA MET A 292 -17.66 0.84 18.39
C MET A 292 -16.85 2.03 18.88
N ASP A 293 -16.70 2.11 20.20
CA ASP A 293 -15.84 3.09 20.85
C ASP A 293 -14.44 2.53 21.03
N ILE A 294 -13.67 2.54 19.95
CA ILE A 294 -12.27 2.08 19.93
C ILE A 294 -11.36 3.28 20.15
N ARG A 295 -10.50 3.21 21.17
CA ARG A 295 -9.45 4.21 21.38
C ARG A 295 -8.18 3.80 20.65
N LEU A 296 -7.61 4.73 19.90
CA LEU A 296 -6.46 4.47 19.06
C LEU A 296 -5.22 5.14 19.64
N HIS A 297 -4.08 4.47 19.51
CA HIS A 297 -2.83 4.96 20.08
C HIS A 297 -1.69 4.79 19.09
N ILE A 298 -0.99 5.88 18.78
CA ILE A 298 0.31 5.83 18.15
C ILE A 298 1.36 5.84 19.25
N VAL A 299 2.16 4.79 19.31
CA VAL A 299 3.18 4.58 20.32
C VAL A 299 4.55 4.80 19.67
N ALA A 300 5.29 5.83 20.08
CA ALA A 300 6.56 6.16 19.44
C ALA A 300 7.57 6.78 20.43
N PRO A 301 8.85 6.96 20.08
CA PRO A 301 9.77 7.80 20.84
C PRO A 301 9.26 9.25 20.89
N GLU A 302 9.55 9.96 21.98
CA GLU A 302 9.16 11.37 22.19
C GLU A 302 9.61 12.28 21.03
N SER A 303 10.77 11.99 20.42
CA SER A 303 11.29 12.73 19.27
C SER A 303 10.40 12.70 18.03
N ARG A 304 9.48 11.72 17.91
CA ARG A 304 8.55 11.58 16.77
C ARG A 304 7.18 12.21 17.03
N LYS A 305 6.88 12.63 18.26
CA LYS A 305 5.57 13.17 18.67
C LYS A 305 5.05 14.28 17.75
N GLN A 306 5.87 15.29 17.47
CA GLN A 306 5.46 16.41 16.61
C GLN A 306 5.10 15.94 15.19
N LYS A 307 5.81 14.93 14.66
CA LYS A 307 5.52 14.33 13.36
C LYS A 307 4.18 13.58 13.40
N VAL A 308 3.93 12.82 14.47
CA VAL A 308 2.65 12.11 14.69
C VAL A 308 1.48 13.09 14.70
N PHE A 309 1.55 14.15 15.50
CA PHE A 309 0.47 15.16 15.56
C PHE A 309 0.23 15.83 14.22
N THR A 310 1.31 16.19 13.50
CA THR A 310 1.20 16.79 12.16
C THR A 310 0.49 15.87 11.18
N GLU A 311 0.78 14.57 11.19
CA GLU A 311 0.16 13.60 10.27
C GLU A 311 -1.30 13.31 10.63
N ILE A 312 -1.63 13.17 11.92
CA ILE A 312 -3.01 12.91 12.38
C ILE A 312 -3.94 14.09 12.09
N GLN A 313 -3.43 15.32 12.14
CA GLN A 313 -4.19 16.54 11.86
C GLN A 313 -4.37 16.82 10.35
N ARG A 314 -3.92 15.92 9.46
CA ARG A 314 -4.09 16.13 8.02
C ARG A 314 -5.58 16.19 7.66
N PRO A 315 -6.00 17.10 6.74
CA PRO A 315 -7.41 17.34 6.44
C PRO A 315 -8.22 16.10 6.03
N VAL A 316 -7.56 15.09 5.45
CA VAL A 316 -8.19 13.83 5.05
C VAL A 316 -8.75 13.06 6.25
N PHE A 317 -8.12 13.18 7.42
CA PHE A 317 -8.52 12.49 8.64
C PHE A 317 -9.54 13.27 9.49
N SER A 318 -9.81 14.53 9.13
CA SER A 318 -10.89 15.32 9.73
C SER A 318 -12.27 14.99 9.17
N LEU A 319 -12.34 14.23 8.06
CA LEU A 319 -13.57 13.88 7.35
C LEU A 319 -14.13 12.51 7.75
N LEU A 320 -13.62 11.89 8.80
CA LEU A 320 -14.17 10.64 9.33
C LEU A 320 -15.59 10.88 9.89
N GLU A 321 -16.49 9.92 9.67
CA GLU A 321 -17.93 10.09 9.95
C GLU A 321 -18.26 10.41 11.42
N ARG A 322 -17.45 9.94 12.37
CA ARG A 322 -17.71 10.08 13.81
C ARG A 322 -17.05 11.31 14.42
N ALA A 323 -15.73 11.40 14.30
CA ALA A 323 -14.92 12.50 14.81
C ALA A 323 -13.59 12.55 14.05
N PRO A 324 -12.90 13.71 13.99
CA PRO A 324 -11.54 13.79 13.47
C PRO A 324 -10.62 12.76 14.14
N LEU A 325 -9.67 12.21 13.39
CA LEU A 325 -8.72 11.25 13.95
C LEU A 325 -7.91 11.84 15.11
N SER A 326 -7.64 13.15 15.08
CA SER A 326 -6.96 13.88 16.17
C SER A 326 -7.69 13.84 17.51
N GLU A 327 -9.00 13.60 17.51
CA GLU A 327 -9.80 13.48 18.74
C GLU A 327 -9.93 12.04 19.23
N SER A 328 -9.66 11.05 18.38
CA SER A 328 -9.85 9.62 18.67
C SER A 328 -8.54 8.83 18.74
N CYS A 329 -7.43 9.45 18.35
CA CYS A 329 -6.10 8.86 18.33
C CYS A 329 -5.14 9.69 19.18
N SER A 330 -4.59 9.07 20.23
CA SER A 330 -3.59 9.70 21.08
C SER A 330 -2.18 9.22 20.77
N PHE A 331 -1.20 9.98 21.24
CA PHE A 331 0.21 9.63 21.28
C PHE A 331 0.55 9.07 22.67
N ILE A 332 1.34 7.99 22.71
CA ILE A 332 1.93 7.45 23.93
C ILE A 332 3.43 7.26 23.69
N SER A 333 4.28 7.75 24.60
CA SER A 333 5.72 7.57 24.47
C SER A 333 6.15 6.16 24.89
N TYR A 334 7.31 5.69 24.42
CA TYR A 334 7.88 4.43 24.90
C TYR A 334 8.14 4.42 26.39
N ASP A 335 8.68 5.51 26.92
CA ASP A 335 8.93 5.67 28.35
C ASP A 335 7.63 5.53 29.15
N ALA A 336 6.51 6.06 28.63
CA ALA A 336 5.19 5.93 29.26
C ALA A 336 4.68 4.48 29.27
N VAL A 337 4.88 3.71 28.19
CA VAL A 337 4.53 2.28 28.15
C VAL A 337 5.35 1.48 29.16
N GLU A 338 6.64 1.77 29.27
CA GLU A 338 7.52 1.10 30.25
C GLU A 338 7.13 1.46 31.69
N GLU A 339 6.82 2.73 31.97
CA GLU A 339 6.34 3.18 33.28
C GLU A 339 5.03 2.48 33.66
N LEU A 340 4.09 2.39 32.71
CA LEU A 340 2.81 1.73 32.91
C LEU A 340 3.01 0.26 33.32
N LEU A 341 3.92 -0.45 32.66
CA LEU A 341 4.20 -1.86 32.92
C LEU A 341 4.81 -2.09 34.33
N GLN A 342 5.53 -1.12 34.87
CA GLN A 342 6.16 -1.19 36.19
C GLN A 342 5.19 -0.89 37.35
N MET A 343 3.92 -0.55 37.07
CA MET A 343 2.94 -0.28 38.11
C MET A 343 2.59 -1.55 38.92
N LYS A 344 2.79 -1.48 40.24
CA LYS A 344 2.57 -2.60 41.18
C LYS A 344 1.15 -3.18 41.19
N HIS A 345 0.15 -2.39 40.79
CA HIS A 345 -1.26 -2.77 40.84
C HIS A 345 -1.96 -2.61 39.48
N LEU A 346 -1.21 -2.71 38.37
CA LEU A 346 -1.74 -2.52 37.02
C LEU A 346 -3.00 -3.36 36.76
N GLY A 347 -3.03 -4.61 37.21
CA GLY A 347 -4.20 -5.48 37.03
C GLY A 347 -5.45 -5.15 37.86
N HIS A 348 -5.37 -4.16 38.75
CA HIS A 348 -6.54 -3.60 39.45
C HIS A 348 -7.01 -2.28 38.84
N LEU A 349 -6.25 -1.72 37.90
CA LEU A 349 -6.58 -0.48 37.21
C LEU A 349 -7.45 -0.78 35.99
N SER A 350 -8.36 0.14 35.70
CA SER A 350 -9.10 0.11 34.44
C SER A 350 -8.24 0.68 33.31
N ASP A 351 -8.61 0.42 32.06
CA ASP A 351 -7.90 0.95 30.90
C ASP A 351 -7.89 2.49 30.83
N SER A 352 -8.71 3.17 31.62
CA SER A 352 -8.67 4.63 31.75
C SER A 352 -7.32 5.17 32.21
N VAL A 353 -6.47 4.37 32.87
CA VAL A 353 -5.12 4.80 33.29
C VAL A 353 -4.27 5.22 32.09
N LEU A 354 -4.50 4.63 30.90
CA LEU A 354 -3.78 5.02 29.69
C LEU A 354 -4.06 6.47 29.27
N GLU A 355 -5.17 7.07 29.72
CA GLU A 355 -5.45 8.49 29.43
C GLU A 355 -4.49 9.43 30.18
N GLU A 356 -3.91 9.01 31.30
CA GLU A 356 -2.90 9.79 32.03
C GLU A 356 -1.56 9.84 31.30
N TYR A 357 -1.35 8.89 30.39
CA TYR A 357 -0.14 8.73 29.56
C TYR A 357 -0.37 9.07 28.09
N SER A 358 -1.60 9.47 27.75
CA SER A 358 -2.01 9.78 26.38
C SER A 358 -1.99 11.27 26.14
N GLU A 359 -1.42 11.67 25.01
CA GLU A 359 -1.41 13.06 24.56
C GLU A 359 -2.15 13.19 23.23
N TYR A 360 -3.01 14.20 23.13
CA TYR A 360 -3.81 14.45 21.93
C TYR A 360 -3.25 15.67 21.19
N ALA A 361 -3.43 15.69 19.86
CA ALA A 361 -3.04 16.83 19.06
C ALA A 361 -4.02 17.98 19.29
N GLU A 362 -3.54 19.11 19.81
CA GLU A 362 -4.33 20.33 20.08
C GLU A 362 -4.79 21.07 18.81
#